data_AF-A0A2S5R2E3-F1
#
_entry.id   AF-A0A2S5R2E3-F1
#
_cell.length_a   1.000
_cell.length_b   1.000
_cell.length_c   1.000
_cell.angle_alpha   90.00
_cell.angle_beta   90.00
_cell.angle_gamma   90.00
#
_symmetry.space_group_name_H-M   'P 1'
#
loop_
_entity.id
_entity.type
_entity.pdbx_description
1 polymer ?
#
loop_
_entity_poly.entity_id
_entity_poly.type
_entity_poly.pdbx_seq_one_letter_code
_entity_poly.pdbx_strand_id
1 'polypeptide(L)'
;MSTNSYIITQTGLSCVINGKPLTIDKTHINYVDIVNAIKQNDFDTVLLLSDLSSSVKAWTDGSEVKVDIDAGIVYYRNNIVHNTLVDRILSMIKDGFTVDPMVNLLANLYKNPSKRAVEELYSFLEYGKMPITPDGCFLAYKRVNADYTSCYDSKTNNSIGMTVSMPRSAVDDRSNVTCSHGLHICSFDYLQHYTGARVIIVKVNPMDVVSIPTDYNDTKARVCKYEVIGELTDEEAGLTTHSFGTSVYVEPISVPTVPKKPDVEPMVGLLQDTLLEVAVAKELDTPIVDDWYRVGYTNGYNSGKRKIPVKPLATSADDSSGKMTQTNINSVNVGYAVGYKDGKGHKRRQCEKLTYEALIK
;
A
#
# COMPACT_ATOMS: atom_id res chain seq x y z
N MET A 1 35.03 -24.98 9.47
CA MET A 1 33.57 -25.11 9.45
C MET A 1 33.02 -24.04 10.36
N SER A 2 32.22 -23.12 9.84
CA SER A 2 31.56 -22.11 10.67
C SER A 2 30.48 -22.80 11.50
N THR A 3 30.61 -22.81 12.81
CA THR A 3 29.65 -23.48 13.69
C THR A 3 28.41 -22.60 13.84
N ASN A 4 27.26 -23.07 13.37
CA ASN A 4 25.99 -22.39 13.58
C ASN A 4 25.53 -22.63 15.03
N SER A 5 25.16 -21.58 15.74
CA SER A 5 24.71 -21.65 17.13
C SER A 5 23.52 -20.73 17.36
N TYR A 6 22.60 -21.10 18.24
CA TYR A 6 21.41 -20.31 18.52
C TYR A 6 20.92 -20.49 19.97
N ILE A 7 20.23 -19.48 20.47
CA ILE A 7 19.49 -19.50 21.73
C ILE A 7 18.14 -18.80 21.54
N ILE A 8 17.07 -19.49 21.93
CA ILE A 8 15.73 -18.88 22.01
C ILE A 8 15.59 -18.28 23.41
N THR A 9 15.27 -17.00 23.48
CA THR A 9 15.08 -16.27 24.74
C THR A 9 13.59 -16.00 24.98
N GLN A 10 13.25 -15.39 26.11
CA GLN A 10 11.88 -14.94 26.36
C GLN A 10 11.42 -13.88 25.36
N THR A 11 12.33 -13.04 24.86
CA THR A 11 12.03 -11.89 23.99
C THR A 11 12.28 -12.17 22.51
N GLY A 12 12.96 -13.26 22.15
CA GLY A 12 13.36 -13.48 20.76
C GLY A 12 14.27 -14.67 20.53
N LEU A 13 15.17 -14.49 19.59
CA LEU A 13 16.15 -15.45 19.12
C LEU A 13 17.47 -14.71 18.92
N SER A 14 18.55 -15.24 19.47
CA SER A 14 19.91 -14.79 19.16
C SER A 14 20.68 -15.95 18.58
N CYS A 15 21.34 -15.76 17.44
CA CYS A 15 22.07 -16.82 16.77
C CYS A 15 23.32 -16.29 16.08
N VAL A 16 24.28 -17.19 15.83
CA VAL A 16 25.44 -16.95 14.99
C VAL A 16 25.36 -17.96 13.85
N ILE A 17 25.15 -17.48 12.63
CA ILE A 17 25.02 -18.31 11.44
C ILE A 17 26.10 -17.91 10.45
N ASN A 18 26.91 -18.88 10.01
CA ASN A 18 28.04 -18.64 9.10
C ASN A 18 28.99 -17.52 9.59
N GLY A 19 29.17 -17.40 10.91
CA GLY A 19 29.99 -16.36 11.54
C GLY A 19 29.33 -14.98 11.63
N LYS A 20 28.08 -14.82 11.19
CA LYS A 20 27.28 -13.59 11.34
C LYS A 20 26.40 -13.67 12.58
N PRO A 21 26.54 -12.74 13.55
CA PRO A 21 25.61 -12.64 14.67
C PRO A 21 24.29 -12.04 14.19
N LEU A 22 23.18 -12.63 14.63
CA LEU A 22 21.80 -12.23 14.33
C LEU A 22 21.01 -12.18 15.64
N THR A 23 20.22 -11.13 15.81
CA THR A 23 19.28 -10.98 16.92
C THR A 23 17.92 -10.64 16.34
N ILE A 24 16.95 -11.52 16.58
CA ILE A 24 15.63 -11.50 15.96
C ILE A 24 14.62 -11.45 17.09
N ASP A 25 13.83 -10.39 17.14
CA ASP A 25 12.76 -10.23 18.14
C ASP A 25 11.61 -11.21 17.88
N LYS A 26 10.89 -11.63 18.93
CA LYS A 26 9.69 -12.48 18.80
C LYS A 26 8.61 -11.86 17.93
N THR A 27 8.58 -10.53 17.83
CA THR A 27 7.65 -9.76 17.00
C THR A 27 8.08 -9.68 15.53
N HIS A 28 9.24 -10.24 15.17
CA HIS A 28 9.69 -10.26 13.78
C HIS A 28 8.68 -11.00 12.89
N ILE A 29 8.38 -10.46 11.70
CA ILE A 29 7.33 -10.99 10.81
C ILE A 29 7.55 -12.47 10.45
N ASN A 30 8.79 -12.84 10.16
CA ASN A 30 9.14 -14.24 9.88
C ASN A 30 9.55 -15.02 11.12
N TYR A 31 9.29 -14.56 12.35
CA TYR A 31 9.82 -15.22 13.55
C TYR A 31 9.42 -16.70 13.62
N VAL A 32 8.16 -17.01 13.30
CA VAL A 32 7.64 -18.39 13.28
C VAL A 32 8.38 -19.23 12.24
N ASP A 33 8.56 -18.71 11.02
CA ASP A 33 9.22 -19.42 9.92
C ASP A 33 10.72 -19.57 10.14
N ILE A 34 11.36 -18.56 10.73
CA ILE A 34 12.76 -18.62 11.16
C ILE A 34 12.95 -19.72 12.21
N VAL A 35 12.06 -19.78 13.22
CA VAL A 35 12.11 -20.84 14.24
C VAL A 35 11.88 -22.21 13.61
N ASN A 36 10.99 -22.32 12.62
CA ASN A 36 10.76 -23.57 11.89
C ASN A 36 11.97 -23.96 11.03
N ALA A 37 12.64 -23.02 10.38
CA ALA A 37 13.87 -23.25 9.63
C ALA A 37 15.02 -23.71 10.55
N ILE A 38 15.15 -23.12 11.74
CA ILE A 38 16.09 -23.60 12.77
C ILE A 38 15.79 -25.05 13.17
N LYS A 39 14.51 -25.40 13.42
CA LYS A 39 14.12 -26.78 13.76
C LYS A 39 14.49 -27.78 12.65
N GLN A 40 14.50 -27.33 11.39
CA GLN A 40 14.84 -28.13 10.21
C GLN A 40 16.35 -28.11 9.89
N ASN A 41 17.16 -27.38 10.66
CA ASN A 41 18.58 -27.10 10.36
C ASN A 41 18.82 -26.38 9.02
N ASP A 42 17.82 -25.67 8.51
CA ASP A 42 17.91 -24.87 7.28
C ASP A 42 18.37 -23.44 7.60
N PHE A 43 19.67 -23.30 7.86
CA PHE A 43 20.26 -22.02 8.29
C PHE A 43 20.40 -21.00 7.16
N ASP A 44 20.34 -21.42 5.89
CA ASP A 44 20.34 -20.51 4.75
C ASP A 44 18.99 -19.79 4.67
N THR A 45 17.88 -20.50 4.89
CA THR A 45 16.55 -19.90 5.02
C THR A 45 16.46 -18.99 6.25
N VAL A 46 17.13 -19.32 7.37
CA VAL A 46 17.19 -18.41 8.52
C VAL A 46 17.86 -17.09 8.14
N LEU A 47 19.01 -17.13 7.45
CA LEU A 47 19.70 -15.92 7.00
C LEU A 47 18.80 -15.09 6.07
N LEU A 48 18.14 -15.75 5.11
CA LEU A 48 17.22 -15.10 4.18
C LEU A 48 16.07 -14.40 4.92
N LEU A 49 15.37 -15.11 5.80
CA LEU A 49 14.20 -14.61 6.51
C LEU A 49 14.55 -13.61 7.64
N SER A 50 15.76 -13.69 8.20
CA SER A 50 16.24 -12.78 9.26
C SER A 50 16.59 -11.39 8.74
N ASP A 51 16.84 -11.27 7.44
CA ASP A 51 17.02 -9.99 6.78
C ASP A 51 15.65 -9.50 6.29
N LEU A 52 15.11 -8.49 6.99
CA LEU A 52 13.82 -7.86 6.71
C LEU A 52 13.73 -7.43 5.23
N SER A 53 14.87 -7.06 4.63
CA SER A 53 15.01 -6.66 3.22
C SER A 53 14.77 -7.81 2.24
N SER A 54 15.24 -9.02 2.54
CA SER A 54 15.06 -10.18 1.64
C SER A 54 13.62 -10.65 1.59
N SER A 55 12.92 -10.53 2.73
CA SER A 55 11.54 -10.98 2.88
C SER A 55 10.58 -10.13 2.05
N VAL A 56 10.89 -8.84 1.89
CA VAL A 56 10.10 -7.94 1.04
C VAL A 56 10.58 -7.89 -0.41
N LYS A 57 11.86 -8.21 -0.69
CA LYS A 57 12.28 -8.57 -2.06
C LYS A 57 11.47 -9.73 -2.61
N ALA A 58 11.26 -10.78 -1.81
CA ALA A 58 10.48 -11.96 -2.21
C ALA A 58 9.00 -11.66 -2.52
N TRP A 59 8.41 -10.62 -1.92
CA TRP A 59 6.99 -10.25 -2.10
C TRP A 59 6.70 -9.55 -3.43
N THR A 60 7.74 -9.17 -4.17
CA THR A 60 7.63 -8.30 -5.36
C THR A 60 7.99 -9.01 -6.65
N ASP A 61 8.40 -10.27 -6.58
CA ASP A 61 8.65 -11.10 -7.75
C ASP A 61 7.34 -11.36 -8.50
N GLY A 62 7.19 -10.71 -9.66
CA GLY A 62 5.98 -10.74 -10.49
C GLY A 62 4.99 -9.58 -10.29
N SER A 63 5.17 -8.75 -9.25
CA SER A 63 4.36 -7.55 -9.03
C SER A 63 4.90 -6.34 -9.81
N GLU A 64 4.02 -5.45 -10.25
CA GLU A 64 4.41 -4.14 -10.79
C GLU A 64 4.95 -3.20 -9.69
N VAL A 65 4.71 -3.53 -8.42
CA VAL A 65 5.19 -2.79 -7.25
C VAL A 65 6.39 -3.51 -6.64
N LYS A 66 7.49 -2.78 -6.44
CA LYS A 66 8.66 -3.24 -5.71
C LYS A 66 8.88 -2.38 -4.49
N VAL A 67 9.20 -3.00 -3.35
CA VAL A 67 9.43 -2.29 -2.09
C VAL A 67 10.87 -2.54 -1.67
N ASP A 68 11.62 -1.45 -1.51
CA ASP A 68 12.96 -1.43 -0.98
C ASP A 68 12.91 -0.84 0.43
N ILE A 69 12.89 -1.72 1.43
CA ILE A 69 12.77 -1.31 2.83
C ILE A 69 14.01 -0.54 3.29
N ASP A 70 15.20 -0.98 2.87
CA ASP A 70 16.47 -0.40 3.31
C ASP A 70 16.63 1.02 2.78
N ALA A 71 16.26 1.24 1.52
CA ALA A 71 16.20 2.56 0.93
C ALA A 71 14.99 3.37 1.41
N GLY A 72 13.95 2.71 1.93
CA GLY A 72 12.66 3.31 2.27
C GLY A 72 11.93 3.81 1.02
N ILE A 73 12.05 3.08 -0.09
CA ILE A 73 11.53 3.47 -1.40
C ILE A 73 10.56 2.41 -1.90
N VAL A 74 9.48 2.87 -2.53
CA VAL A 74 8.56 2.00 -3.28
C VAL A 74 8.61 2.39 -4.75
N TYR A 75 8.70 1.39 -5.61
CA TYR A 75 8.70 1.53 -7.05
C TYR A 75 7.38 1.01 -7.62
N TYR A 76 6.83 1.70 -8.61
CA TYR A 76 5.79 1.18 -9.50
C TYR A 76 6.31 1.22 -10.94
N ARG A 77 6.35 0.06 -11.62
CA ARG A 77 6.92 -0.09 -12.98
C ARG A 77 8.28 0.58 -13.12
N ASN A 78 9.18 0.33 -12.17
CA ASN A 78 10.53 0.90 -12.06
C ASN A 78 10.63 2.41 -11.81
N ASN A 79 9.52 3.11 -11.61
CA ASN A 79 9.52 4.52 -11.21
C ASN A 79 9.32 4.64 -9.71
N ILE A 80 10.09 5.52 -9.07
CA ILE A 80 9.93 5.81 -7.65
C ILE A 80 8.58 6.48 -7.42
N VAL A 81 7.86 6.00 -6.41
CA VAL A 81 6.57 6.53 -5.98
C VAL A 81 6.68 7.09 -4.57
N HIS A 82 6.17 8.31 -4.39
CA HIS A 82 6.08 8.97 -3.10
C HIS A 82 4.67 9.51 -2.89
N ASN A 83 3.95 8.94 -1.93
CA ASN A 83 2.64 9.42 -1.48
C ASN A 83 2.35 8.88 -0.07
N THR A 84 1.23 9.30 0.51
CA THR A 84 0.80 8.91 1.86
C THR A 84 0.55 7.40 2.00
N LEU A 85 0.14 6.71 0.93
CA LEU A 85 -0.01 5.26 0.90
C LEU A 85 1.35 4.56 1.02
N VAL A 86 2.36 5.01 0.29
CA VAL A 86 3.73 4.49 0.37
C VAL A 86 4.31 4.67 1.77
N ASP A 87 4.14 5.86 2.37
CA ASP A 87 4.59 6.12 3.74
C ASP A 87 3.93 5.15 4.72
N ARG A 88 2.63 4.87 4.55
CA ARG A 88 1.91 3.89 5.37
C ARG A 88 2.44 2.48 5.17
N ILE A 89 2.64 2.03 3.94
CA ILE A 89 3.19 0.70 3.62
C ILE A 89 4.52 0.50 4.35
N LEU A 90 5.44 1.46 4.20
CA LEU A 90 6.75 1.40 4.84
C LEU A 90 6.66 1.42 6.38
N SER A 91 5.73 2.18 6.96
CA SER A 91 5.48 2.15 8.41
C SER A 91 4.95 0.79 8.85
N MET A 92 3.96 0.24 8.16
CA MET A 92 3.36 -1.05 8.50
C MET A 92 4.38 -2.19 8.43
N ILE A 93 5.25 -2.18 7.42
CA ILE A 93 6.37 -3.13 7.33
C ILE A 93 7.30 -3.01 8.53
N LYS A 94 7.70 -1.79 8.91
CA LYS A 94 8.57 -1.54 10.07
C LYS A 94 7.94 -2.00 11.38
N ASP A 95 6.62 -1.90 11.47
CA ASP A 95 5.83 -2.35 12.61
C ASP A 95 5.53 -3.88 12.58
N GLY A 96 6.06 -4.61 11.58
CA GLY A 96 5.95 -6.07 11.48
C GLY A 96 4.65 -6.59 10.85
N PHE A 97 3.83 -5.71 10.25
CA PHE A 97 2.60 -6.12 9.58
C PHE A 97 2.86 -6.67 8.17
N THR A 98 2.02 -7.62 7.77
CA THR A 98 1.85 -7.98 6.37
C THR A 98 1.16 -6.82 5.61
N VAL A 99 1.64 -6.52 4.41
CA VAL A 99 1.20 -5.36 3.61
C VAL A 99 0.68 -5.71 2.22
N ASP A 100 0.45 -6.99 1.89
CA ASP A 100 -0.03 -7.42 0.57
C ASP A 100 -1.29 -6.65 0.12
N PRO A 101 -2.31 -6.44 0.97
CA PRO A 101 -3.50 -5.69 0.58
C PRO A 101 -3.16 -4.25 0.19
N MET A 102 -2.20 -3.63 0.87
CA MET A 102 -1.76 -2.25 0.64
C MET A 102 -0.93 -2.14 -0.65
N VAL A 103 -0.06 -3.12 -0.91
CA VAL A 103 0.73 -3.23 -2.14
C VAL A 103 -0.19 -3.45 -3.35
N ASN A 104 -1.17 -4.33 -3.23
CA ASN A 104 -2.18 -4.57 -4.26
C ASN A 104 -3.06 -3.32 -4.49
N LEU A 105 -3.43 -2.61 -3.41
CA LEU A 105 -4.15 -1.34 -3.50
C LEU A 105 -3.34 -0.31 -4.29
N LEU A 106 -2.04 -0.19 -4.02
CA LEU A 106 -1.15 0.71 -4.76
C LEU A 106 -1.09 0.33 -6.24
N ALA A 107 -0.93 -0.96 -6.56
CA ALA A 107 -0.91 -1.44 -7.95
C ALA A 107 -2.21 -1.13 -8.69
N ASN A 108 -3.36 -1.31 -8.04
CA ASN A 108 -4.67 -0.97 -8.61
C ASN A 108 -4.87 0.54 -8.75
N LEU A 109 -4.42 1.32 -7.77
CA LEU A 109 -4.51 2.77 -7.78
C LEU A 109 -3.75 3.36 -8.96
N TYR A 110 -2.54 2.87 -9.24
CA TYR A 110 -1.73 3.36 -10.34
C TYR A 110 -2.22 2.96 -11.73
N LYS A 111 -3.21 2.05 -11.83
CA LYS A 111 -3.96 1.78 -13.08
C LYS A 111 -5.06 2.82 -13.34
N ASN A 112 -5.37 3.68 -12.35
CA ASN A 112 -6.38 4.72 -12.50
C ASN A 112 -5.89 5.81 -13.49
N PRO A 113 -6.66 6.12 -14.56
CA PRO A 113 -6.26 7.16 -15.51
C PRO A 113 -6.38 8.58 -14.96
N SER A 114 -7.06 8.79 -13.83
CA SER A 114 -7.20 10.09 -13.17
C SER A 114 -6.05 10.31 -12.19
N LYS A 115 -5.09 11.17 -12.57
CA LYS A 115 -4.00 11.60 -11.68
C LYS A 115 -4.53 12.17 -10.36
N ARG A 116 -5.65 12.91 -10.40
CA ARG A 116 -6.29 13.44 -9.21
C ARG A 116 -6.77 12.32 -8.28
N ALA A 117 -7.45 11.31 -8.82
CA ALA A 117 -7.88 10.17 -8.02
C ALA A 117 -6.68 9.43 -7.40
N VAL A 118 -5.57 9.30 -8.13
CA VAL A 118 -4.31 8.73 -7.60
C VAL A 118 -3.78 9.52 -6.40
N GLU A 119 -3.82 10.85 -6.46
CA GLU A 119 -3.30 11.72 -5.40
C GLU A 119 -4.23 11.82 -4.18
N GLU A 120 -5.55 11.74 -4.37
CA GLU A 120 -6.54 12.03 -3.33
C GLU A 120 -7.09 10.76 -2.64
N LEU A 121 -7.15 9.62 -3.34
CA LEU A 121 -7.91 8.44 -2.87
C LEU A 121 -7.45 7.94 -1.51
N TYR A 122 -6.14 7.80 -1.27
CA TYR A 122 -5.69 7.17 -0.04
C TYR A 122 -6.09 7.98 1.21
N SER A 123 -6.03 9.32 1.13
CA SER A 123 -6.48 10.20 2.23
C SER A 123 -7.97 10.02 2.51
N PHE A 124 -8.80 9.89 1.46
CA PHE A 124 -10.22 9.57 1.57
C PHE A 124 -10.46 8.21 2.26
N LEU A 125 -9.68 7.18 1.90
CA LEU A 125 -9.79 5.86 2.51
C LEU A 125 -9.39 5.89 4.00
N GLU A 126 -8.31 6.60 4.34
CA GLU A 126 -7.83 6.73 5.72
C GLU A 126 -8.83 7.50 6.59
N TYR A 127 -9.34 8.64 6.10
CA TYR A 127 -10.34 9.43 6.82
C TYR A 127 -11.66 8.69 7.00
N GLY A 128 -12.15 8.06 5.93
CA GLY A 128 -13.39 7.27 5.93
C GLY A 128 -13.28 5.91 6.61
N LYS A 129 -12.08 5.53 7.10
CA LYS A 129 -11.77 4.23 7.72
C LYS A 129 -12.19 3.04 6.85
N MET A 130 -11.96 3.15 5.54
CA MET A 130 -12.41 2.16 4.56
C MET A 130 -11.60 0.87 4.67
N PRO A 131 -12.23 -0.29 4.88
CA PRO A 131 -11.54 -1.57 4.88
C PRO A 131 -10.88 -1.86 3.53
N ILE A 132 -9.62 -2.29 3.54
CA ILE A 132 -8.89 -2.71 2.33
C ILE A 132 -8.96 -4.23 2.24
N THR A 133 -9.24 -4.72 1.03
CA THR A 133 -9.42 -6.14 0.72
C THR A 133 -8.11 -6.77 0.21
N PRO A 134 -7.92 -8.10 0.35
CA PRO A 134 -6.67 -8.76 -0.04
C PRO A 134 -6.24 -8.51 -1.49
N ASP A 135 -7.19 -8.38 -2.42
CA ASP A 135 -6.92 -8.13 -3.84
C ASP A 135 -6.70 -6.64 -4.18
N GLY A 136 -6.53 -5.78 -3.16
CA GLY A 136 -6.22 -4.36 -3.36
C GLY A 136 -7.42 -3.53 -3.80
N CYS A 137 -8.64 -3.98 -3.49
CA CYS A 137 -9.84 -3.15 -3.54
C CYS A 137 -10.15 -2.57 -2.15
N PHE A 138 -11.13 -1.69 -2.04
CA PHE A 138 -11.64 -1.22 -0.74
C PHE A 138 -13.16 -1.40 -0.63
N LEU A 139 -13.64 -1.49 0.60
CA LEU A 139 -15.06 -1.56 0.91
C LEU A 139 -15.60 -0.16 1.20
N ALA A 140 -16.77 0.11 0.67
CA ALA A 140 -17.53 1.33 0.91
C ALA A 140 -19.02 1.00 1.03
N TYR A 141 -19.84 2.02 1.27
CA TYR A 141 -21.25 1.85 1.57
C TYR A 141 -22.13 2.65 0.62
N LYS A 142 -23.37 2.17 0.44
CA LYS A 142 -24.38 2.84 -0.36
C LYS A 142 -25.77 2.57 0.20
N ARG A 143 -26.62 3.60 0.25
CA ARG A 143 -28.06 3.42 0.51
C ARG A 143 -28.82 3.16 -0.78
N VAL A 144 -29.78 2.24 -0.70
CA VAL A 144 -30.67 1.84 -1.79
C VAL A 144 -32.12 1.73 -1.30
N ASN A 145 -33.06 1.66 -2.24
CA ASN A 145 -34.48 1.45 -1.96
C ASN A 145 -34.73 0.03 -1.45
N ALA A 146 -35.94 -0.22 -0.96
CA ALA A 146 -36.32 -1.52 -0.38
C ALA A 146 -36.23 -2.68 -1.38
N ASP A 147 -36.28 -2.39 -2.68
CA ASP A 147 -36.16 -3.33 -3.80
C ASP A 147 -34.73 -3.36 -4.39
N TYR A 148 -33.73 -2.82 -3.68
CA TYR A 148 -32.33 -2.67 -4.12
C TYR A 148 -32.10 -1.71 -5.29
N THR A 149 -33.12 -0.97 -5.75
CA THR A 149 -32.89 0.08 -6.75
C THR A 149 -32.18 1.30 -6.16
N SER A 150 -31.41 2.01 -6.98
CA SER A 150 -30.75 3.24 -6.54
C SER A 150 -31.77 4.30 -6.12
N CYS A 151 -31.56 4.93 -4.96
CA CYS A 151 -32.41 6.02 -4.46
C CYS A 151 -32.46 7.24 -5.40
N TYR A 152 -31.51 7.36 -6.32
CA TYR A 152 -31.45 8.49 -7.27
C TYR A 152 -32.40 8.31 -8.47
N ASP A 153 -32.37 7.15 -9.12
CA ASP A 153 -33.11 6.91 -10.37
C ASP A 153 -34.25 5.90 -10.24
N SER A 154 -34.32 5.19 -9.11
CA SER A 154 -35.25 4.07 -8.87
C SER A 154 -35.25 3.01 -9.96
N LYS A 155 -34.12 2.84 -10.66
CA LYS A 155 -33.96 1.94 -11.81
C LYS A 155 -32.70 1.10 -11.74
N THR A 156 -31.57 1.68 -11.33
CA THR A 156 -30.30 0.96 -11.28
C THR A 156 -30.37 -0.11 -10.20
N ASN A 157 -30.28 -1.38 -10.58
CA ASN A 157 -30.34 -2.51 -9.66
C ASN A 157 -29.00 -2.69 -8.90
N ASN A 158 -29.08 -2.80 -7.57
CA ASN A 158 -27.95 -3.04 -6.68
C ASN A 158 -28.16 -4.26 -5.77
N SER A 159 -28.85 -5.30 -6.25
CA SER A 159 -28.93 -6.57 -5.51
C SER A 159 -27.54 -7.13 -5.22
N ILE A 160 -27.40 -7.87 -4.13
CA ILE A 160 -26.15 -8.53 -3.74
C ILE A 160 -25.66 -9.45 -4.88
N GLY A 161 -24.35 -9.41 -5.15
CA GLY A 161 -23.69 -10.10 -6.27
C GLY A 161 -23.67 -9.30 -7.58
N MET A 162 -24.37 -8.16 -7.67
CA MET A 162 -24.36 -7.34 -8.88
C MET A 162 -23.07 -6.53 -9.01
N THR A 163 -22.52 -6.50 -10.21
CA THR A 163 -21.57 -5.48 -10.64
C THR A 163 -22.32 -4.34 -11.32
N VAL A 164 -22.26 -3.14 -10.75
CA VAL A 164 -22.88 -1.94 -11.31
C VAL A 164 -21.79 -1.09 -11.95
N SER A 165 -22.00 -0.69 -13.19
CA SER A 165 -21.02 0.12 -13.92
C SER A 165 -21.67 1.08 -14.91
N MET A 166 -20.93 2.12 -15.26
CA MET A 166 -21.26 3.05 -16.33
C MET A 166 -19.97 3.50 -17.04
N PRO A 167 -20.05 4.02 -18.28
CA PRO A 167 -18.88 4.58 -18.95
C PRO A 167 -18.20 5.62 -18.06
N ARG A 168 -16.88 5.51 -17.87
CA ARG A 168 -16.12 6.46 -17.04
C ARG A 168 -16.30 7.90 -17.50
N SER A 169 -16.34 8.11 -18.82
CA SER A 169 -16.57 9.42 -19.45
C SER A 169 -17.96 10.00 -19.17
N ALA A 170 -18.91 9.20 -18.66
CA ALA A 170 -20.21 9.66 -18.22
C ALA A 170 -20.22 10.04 -16.73
N VAL A 171 -19.13 9.86 -15.99
CA VAL A 171 -19.03 10.28 -14.58
C VAL A 171 -18.42 11.68 -14.52
N ASP A 172 -19.02 12.59 -13.76
CA ASP A 172 -18.50 13.95 -13.58
C ASP A 172 -17.22 13.92 -12.73
N ASP A 173 -16.10 14.28 -13.36
CA ASP A 173 -14.77 14.28 -12.78
C ASP A 173 -14.44 15.54 -11.97
N ARG A 174 -15.34 16.54 -11.97
CA ARG A 174 -15.15 17.80 -11.24
C ARG A 174 -15.42 17.61 -9.75
N SER A 175 -14.36 17.76 -8.94
CA SER A 175 -14.46 17.63 -7.48
C SER A 175 -15.20 18.80 -6.80
N ASN A 176 -15.24 19.97 -7.43
CA ASN A 176 -15.90 21.17 -6.91
C ASN A 176 -17.41 21.20 -7.21
N VAL A 177 -17.93 20.21 -7.92
CA VAL A 177 -19.37 20.04 -8.12
C VAL A 177 -19.80 18.94 -7.18
N THR A 178 -20.80 19.19 -6.34
CA THR A 178 -21.35 18.20 -5.41
C THR A 178 -22.58 17.51 -6.00
N CYS A 179 -22.81 16.24 -5.63
CA CYS A 179 -23.99 15.46 -6.07
C CYS A 179 -24.22 15.41 -7.59
N SER A 180 -23.17 15.56 -8.41
CA SER A 180 -23.23 15.47 -9.87
C SER A 180 -23.29 14.03 -10.40
N HIS A 181 -23.49 13.88 -11.70
CA HIS A 181 -23.71 12.59 -12.37
C HIS A 181 -22.57 11.58 -12.12
N GLY A 182 -22.94 10.37 -11.70
CA GLY A 182 -21.99 9.30 -11.40
C GLY A 182 -22.55 8.25 -10.43
N LEU A 183 -21.86 7.11 -10.34
CA LEU A 183 -22.13 6.14 -9.30
C LEU A 183 -21.50 6.63 -7.98
N HIS A 184 -22.32 6.81 -6.96
CA HIS A 184 -21.87 7.31 -5.67
C HIS A 184 -21.73 6.19 -4.64
N ILE A 185 -20.63 6.28 -3.90
CA ILE A 185 -20.31 5.50 -2.69
C ILE A 185 -19.94 6.47 -1.56
N CYS A 186 -20.02 6.02 -0.32
CA CYS A 186 -19.65 6.83 0.84
C CYS A 186 -18.99 6.02 1.95
N SER A 187 -18.38 6.74 2.91
CA SER A 187 -17.95 6.15 4.17
C SER A 187 -19.13 5.71 5.00
N PHE A 188 -18.87 4.87 6.00
CA PHE A 188 -19.88 4.41 6.93
C PHE A 188 -20.52 5.60 7.66
N ASP A 189 -19.68 6.46 8.24
CA ASP A 189 -20.08 7.63 9.02
C ASP A 189 -20.95 8.62 8.22
N TYR A 190 -20.88 8.58 6.90
CA TYR A 190 -21.69 9.44 6.03
C TYR A 190 -23.12 8.93 5.81
N LEU A 191 -23.39 7.65 6.06
CA LEU A 191 -24.70 7.03 5.81
C LEU A 191 -25.86 7.72 6.55
N GLN A 192 -25.58 8.39 7.67
CA GLN A 192 -26.55 9.16 8.44
C GLN A 192 -27.10 10.38 7.69
N HIS A 193 -26.38 10.89 6.69
CA HIS A 193 -26.76 12.06 5.90
C HIS A 193 -27.54 11.71 4.63
N TYR A 194 -27.84 10.42 4.40
CA TYR A 194 -28.56 9.97 3.22
C TYR A 194 -29.76 9.12 3.63
N THR A 195 -30.85 9.24 2.89
CA THR A 195 -32.06 8.45 3.11
C THR A 195 -32.10 7.26 2.14
N GLY A 196 -32.64 6.14 2.61
CA GLY A 196 -32.76 4.90 1.84
C GLY A 196 -33.04 3.74 2.77
N ALA A 197 -33.82 2.77 2.28
CA ALA A 197 -34.36 1.70 3.11
C ALA A 197 -33.31 0.65 3.50
N ARG A 198 -32.29 0.42 2.65
CA ARG A 198 -31.25 -0.58 2.86
C ARG A 198 -29.86 0.03 2.75
N VAL A 199 -28.88 -0.56 3.43
CA VAL A 199 -27.46 -0.21 3.33
C VAL A 199 -26.68 -1.38 2.76
N ILE A 200 -26.15 -1.22 1.55
CA ILE A 200 -25.31 -2.24 0.92
C ILE A 200 -23.82 -1.95 1.10
N ILE A 201 -23.05 -3.02 1.15
CA ILE A 201 -21.58 -2.99 1.14
C ILE A 201 -21.12 -3.21 -0.30
N VAL A 202 -20.28 -2.31 -0.78
CA VAL A 202 -19.73 -2.37 -2.12
C VAL A 202 -18.22 -2.50 -2.10
N LYS A 203 -17.68 -3.37 -2.94
CA LYS A 203 -16.26 -3.50 -3.22
C LYS A 203 -15.91 -2.66 -4.45
N VAL A 204 -14.91 -1.81 -4.30
CA VAL A 204 -14.51 -0.83 -5.31
C VAL A 204 -13.04 -1.00 -5.62
N ASN A 205 -12.71 -1.14 -6.90
CA ASN A 205 -11.33 -1.12 -7.34
C ASN A 205 -10.84 0.35 -7.40
N PRO A 206 -9.68 0.69 -6.82
CA PRO A 206 -9.07 2.01 -6.94
C PRO A 206 -8.99 2.55 -8.37
N MET A 207 -8.83 1.69 -9.39
CA MET A 207 -8.81 2.11 -10.80
C MET A 207 -10.13 2.73 -11.28
N ASP A 208 -11.24 2.36 -10.65
CA ASP A 208 -12.59 2.75 -11.04
C ASP A 208 -13.07 4.04 -10.33
N VAL A 209 -12.25 4.62 -9.44
CA VAL A 209 -12.54 5.90 -8.79
C VAL A 209 -12.35 7.04 -9.80
N VAL A 210 -13.34 7.92 -9.91
CA VAL A 210 -13.32 9.05 -10.87
C VAL A 210 -12.97 10.36 -10.17
N SER A 211 -13.69 10.70 -9.10
CA SER A 211 -13.49 11.96 -8.37
C SER A 211 -13.95 11.85 -6.92
N ILE A 212 -13.29 12.58 -6.03
CA ILE A 212 -13.67 12.73 -4.62
C ILE A 212 -14.11 14.19 -4.41
N PRO A 213 -15.41 14.46 -4.22
CA PRO A 213 -15.89 15.84 -4.07
C PRO A 213 -15.41 16.51 -2.79
N THR A 214 -14.97 17.77 -2.90
CA THR A 214 -14.26 18.51 -1.84
C THR A 214 -15.15 18.91 -0.64
N ASP A 215 -16.46 19.10 -0.87
CA ASP A 215 -17.35 19.74 0.13
C ASP A 215 -17.88 18.79 1.22
N TYR A 216 -17.50 17.51 1.21
CA TYR A 216 -18.05 16.50 2.13
C TYR A 216 -17.05 15.98 3.16
N ASN A 217 -15.99 16.72 3.48
CA ASN A 217 -14.89 16.23 4.34
C ASN A 217 -14.36 14.86 3.86
N ASP A 218 -14.24 14.65 2.55
CA ASP A 218 -13.73 13.38 1.98
C ASP A 218 -14.52 12.13 2.42
N THR A 219 -15.86 12.20 2.43
CA THR A 219 -16.72 11.07 2.85
C THR A 219 -17.60 10.50 1.75
N LYS A 220 -17.58 11.09 0.56
CA LYS A 220 -18.23 10.59 -0.66
C LYS A 220 -17.23 10.49 -1.80
N ALA A 221 -17.43 9.50 -2.67
CA ALA A 221 -16.66 9.38 -3.91
C ALA A 221 -17.60 9.04 -5.08
N ARG A 222 -17.17 9.43 -6.29
CA ARG A 222 -17.76 8.99 -7.55
C ARG A 222 -16.87 7.93 -8.17
N VAL A 223 -17.50 6.87 -8.64
CA VAL A 223 -16.86 5.75 -9.30
C VAL A 223 -17.56 5.44 -10.62
N CYS A 224 -16.88 4.73 -11.51
CA CYS A 224 -17.50 4.21 -12.73
C CYS A 224 -17.92 2.74 -12.61
N LYS A 225 -17.48 2.03 -11.56
CA LYS A 225 -17.81 0.63 -11.31
C LYS A 225 -17.68 0.27 -9.83
N TYR A 226 -18.55 -0.62 -9.36
CA TYR A 226 -18.41 -1.33 -8.08
C TYR A 226 -19.12 -2.69 -8.13
N GLU A 227 -18.79 -3.56 -7.19
CA GLU A 227 -19.47 -4.83 -6.94
C GLU A 227 -20.23 -4.78 -5.62
N VAL A 228 -21.49 -5.21 -5.59
CA VAL A 228 -22.27 -5.33 -4.36
C VAL A 228 -21.97 -6.67 -3.71
N ILE A 229 -21.33 -6.65 -2.55
CA ILE A 229 -20.84 -7.88 -1.89
C ILE A 229 -21.66 -8.28 -0.66
N GLY A 230 -22.53 -7.40 -0.17
CA GLY A 230 -23.36 -7.67 1.00
C GLY A 230 -24.28 -6.53 1.36
N GLU A 231 -24.97 -6.69 2.47
CA GLU A 231 -25.90 -5.73 3.08
C GLU A 231 -25.64 -5.70 4.58
N LEU A 232 -25.71 -4.51 5.17
CA LEU A 232 -25.71 -4.36 6.62
C LEU A 232 -27.14 -4.48 7.12
N THR A 233 -27.35 -5.29 8.15
CA THR A 233 -28.60 -5.30 8.91
C THR A 233 -28.77 -3.98 9.67
N ASP A 234 -30.00 -3.63 10.04
CA ASP A 234 -30.28 -2.41 10.83
C ASP A 234 -29.56 -2.43 12.19
N GLU A 235 -29.38 -3.62 12.77
CA GLU A 235 -28.64 -3.84 14.01
C GLU A 235 -27.14 -3.58 13.84
N GLU A 236 -26.53 -4.14 12.79
CA GLU A 236 -25.12 -3.90 12.47
C GLU A 236 -24.88 -2.43 12.14
N ALA A 237 -25.77 -1.80 11.38
CA ALA A 237 -25.69 -0.37 11.05
C ALA A 237 -25.82 0.53 12.30
N GLY A 238 -26.50 0.07 13.35
CA GLY A 238 -26.56 0.76 14.65
C GLY A 238 -25.32 0.51 15.53
N LEU A 239 -24.76 -0.70 15.50
CA LEU A 239 -23.64 -1.15 16.35
C LEU A 239 -22.26 -0.67 15.86
N THR A 240 -22.06 -0.52 14.54
CA THR A 240 -20.76 -0.12 13.98
C THR A 240 -20.41 1.35 14.18
N THR A 241 -21.38 2.20 14.57
CA THR A 241 -21.18 3.61 14.96
C THR A 241 -20.20 3.78 16.14
N HIS A 242 -19.86 2.71 16.86
CA HIS A 242 -19.02 2.74 18.06
C HIS A 242 -17.69 1.97 17.99
N SER A 243 -17.37 1.24 16.90
CA SER A 243 -16.42 0.11 17.02
C SER A 243 -15.18 0.12 16.11
N PHE A 244 -15.01 1.05 15.17
CA PHE A 244 -13.81 1.07 14.32
C PHE A 244 -12.68 1.92 14.91
N GLY A 245 -12.10 1.42 16.01
CA GLY A 245 -10.90 1.96 16.64
C GLY A 245 -9.58 1.47 16.02
N THR A 246 -9.58 0.26 15.44
CA THR A 246 -8.39 -0.32 14.82
C THR A 246 -8.81 -1.24 13.68
N SER A 247 -8.35 -0.95 12.46
CA SER A 247 -8.43 -1.91 11.36
C SER A 247 -7.48 -3.07 11.68
N VAL A 248 -8.05 -4.22 12.06
CA VAL A 248 -7.33 -5.49 12.15
C VAL A 248 -8.09 -6.45 11.26
N TYR A 249 -7.38 -6.98 10.26
CA TYR A 249 -7.89 -8.09 9.46
C TYR A 249 -8.03 -9.33 10.35
N VAL A 250 -9.17 -10.03 10.22
CA VAL A 250 -9.38 -11.36 10.78
C VAL A 250 -9.50 -12.30 9.60
N GLU A 251 -8.69 -13.36 9.57
CA GLU A 251 -8.75 -14.38 8.53
C GLU A 251 -10.15 -15.03 8.47
N PRO A 252 -10.69 -15.31 7.29
CA PRO A 252 -11.92 -16.08 7.17
C PRO A 252 -11.69 -17.54 7.58
N ILE A 253 -12.66 -18.09 8.30
CA ILE A 253 -12.74 -19.51 8.68
C ILE A 253 -12.66 -20.38 7.42
N SER A 254 -11.77 -21.37 7.44
CA SER A 254 -11.58 -22.33 6.35
C SER A 254 -12.85 -23.17 6.11
N VAL A 255 -13.40 -23.08 4.90
CA VAL A 255 -14.52 -23.92 4.45
C VAL A 255 -13.95 -25.28 3.98
N PRO A 256 -14.62 -26.42 4.24
CA PRO A 256 -14.11 -27.75 3.90
C PRO A 256 -13.93 -27.94 2.39
N THR A 257 -12.87 -28.64 2.00
CA THR A 257 -12.45 -28.91 0.62
C THR A 257 -13.42 -29.86 -0.12
N VAL A 258 -13.76 -29.49 -1.37
CA VAL A 258 -14.46 -30.34 -2.35
C VAL A 258 -13.42 -31.18 -3.14
N PRO A 259 -13.68 -32.47 -3.46
CA PRO A 259 -12.65 -33.44 -3.84
C PRO A 259 -12.06 -33.26 -5.25
N LYS A 260 -10.81 -33.75 -5.40
CA LYS A 260 -9.96 -33.72 -6.61
C LYS A 260 -10.61 -34.38 -7.84
N LYS A 261 -10.41 -33.77 -9.02
CA LYS A 261 -10.62 -34.37 -10.35
C LYS A 261 -9.49 -35.36 -10.67
N PRO A 262 -9.75 -36.43 -11.46
CA PRO A 262 -8.80 -37.53 -11.64
C PRO A 262 -7.71 -37.23 -12.68
N ASP A 263 -6.60 -37.96 -12.53
CA ASP A 263 -5.34 -37.83 -13.27
C ASP A 263 -5.50 -38.08 -14.78
N VAL A 264 -4.79 -37.27 -15.59
CA VAL A 264 -4.58 -37.53 -17.02
C VAL A 264 -3.06 -37.48 -17.28
N GLU A 265 -2.50 -38.58 -17.77
CA GLU A 265 -1.08 -38.76 -18.09
C GLU A 265 -0.58 -37.85 -19.24
N PRO A 266 0.72 -37.52 -19.30
CA PRO A 266 1.27 -36.61 -20.29
C PRO A 266 1.61 -37.33 -21.61
N MET A 267 1.10 -36.82 -22.73
CA MET A 267 1.59 -37.18 -24.07
C MET A 267 2.81 -36.31 -24.42
N VAL A 268 3.96 -36.96 -24.53
CA VAL A 268 5.20 -36.43 -25.12
C VAL A 268 5.12 -36.58 -26.64
N GLY A 269 5.41 -35.52 -27.41
CA GLY A 269 5.50 -35.62 -28.87
C GLY A 269 5.86 -34.33 -29.58
N LEU A 270 7.15 -34.20 -29.90
CA LEU A 270 7.80 -33.46 -31.00
C LEU A 270 7.31 -32.05 -31.35
N LEU A 271 8.23 -31.07 -31.26
CA LEU A 271 8.70 -30.30 -32.41
C LEU A 271 10.00 -29.58 -32.03
N GLN A 272 11.10 -30.07 -32.61
CA GLN A 272 12.42 -29.46 -32.61
C GLN A 272 12.54 -28.59 -33.87
N ASP A 273 13.37 -27.55 -33.76
CA ASP A 273 13.96 -26.73 -34.83
C ASP A 273 13.11 -25.64 -35.48
N THR A 274 13.23 -24.43 -34.93
CA THR A 274 13.66 -23.26 -35.72
C THR A 274 14.36 -22.25 -34.80
N LEU A 275 15.69 -22.29 -34.82
CA LEU A 275 16.54 -21.13 -34.51
C LEU A 275 16.31 -20.07 -35.60
N LEU A 276 15.92 -18.86 -35.20
CA LEU A 276 16.20 -17.67 -35.99
C LEU A 276 16.82 -16.62 -35.07
N GLU A 277 18.11 -16.39 -35.30
CA GLU A 277 18.88 -15.28 -34.76
C GLU A 277 18.24 -13.96 -35.17
N VAL A 278 17.91 -13.09 -34.20
CA VAL A 278 17.80 -11.65 -34.44
C VAL A 278 18.43 -10.89 -33.28
N ALA A 279 19.61 -10.37 -33.60
CA ALA A 279 20.16 -9.07 -33.20
C ALA A 279 20.26 -8.74 -31.70
N VAL A 280 21.51 -8.81 -31.23
CA VAL A 280 22.19 -7.87 -30.32
C VAL A 280 21.41 -6.56 -30.13
N ALA A 281 20.64 -6.47 -29.05
CA ALA A 281 20.15 -5.21 -28.52
C ALA A 281 21.09 -4.78 -27.39
N LYS A 282 21.77 -3.66 -27.64
CA LYS A 282 22.67 -2.90 -26.76
C LYS A 282 22.30 -2.98 -25.28
N GLU A 283 23.34 -3.14 -24.45
CA GLU A 283 23.35 -2.71 -23.05
C GLU A 283 22.62 -1.36 -22.93
N LEU A 284 21.40 -1.39 -22.40
CA LEU A 284 20.73 -0.22 -21.91
C LEU A 284 21.31 0.05 -20.53
N ASP A 285 22.28 0.97 -20.53
CA ASP A 285 22.80 1.70 -19.39
C ASP A 285 21.63 2.18 -18.52
N THR A 286 21.25 1.39 -17.51
CA THR A 286 20.31 1.81 -16.48
C THR A 286 21.01 2.89 -15.66
N PRO A 287 20.51 4.14 -15.62
CA PRO A 287 21.13 5.14 -14.80
C PRO A 287 20.99 4.68 -13.35
N ILE A 288 22.11 4.33 -12.74
CA ILE A 288 22.26 4.24 -11.29
C ILE A 288 21.79 5.59 -10.77
N VAL A 289 20.59 5.64 -10.17
CA VAL A 289 20.15 6.84 -9.46
C VAL A 289 20.95 6.84 -8.16
N ASP A 290 22.16 7.37 -8.27
CA ASP A 290 23.20 7.33 -7.26
C ASP A 290 22.68 7.75 -5.88
N ASP A 291 23.15 7.04 -4.85
CA ASP A 291 22.92 7.23 -3.41
C ASP A 291 22.99 8.72 -2.96
N TRP A 292 23.66 9.56 -3.75
CA TRP A 292 23.79 11.00 -3.59
C TRP A 292 22.47 11.79 -3.71
N TYR A 293 21.53 11.39 -4.58
CA TYR A 293 20.22 12.06 -4.63
C TYR A 293 19.46 11.92 -3.31
N ARG A 294 19.52 10.73 -2.71
CA ARG A 294 18.92 10.41 -1.41
C ARG A 294 19.51 11.29 -0.30
N VAL A 295 20.84 11.40 -0.25
CA VAL A 295 21.55 12.29 0.70
C VAL A 295 21.07 13.73 0.54
N GLY A 296 20.91 14.21 -0.69
CA GLY A 296 20.34 15.52 -0.97
C GLY A 296 18.94 15.68 -0.41
N TYR A 297 18.03 14.77 -0.79
CA TYR A 297 16.62 14.83 -0.44
C TYR A 297 16.36 14.82 1.06
N THR A 298 16.99 13.90 1.81
CA THR A 298 16.82 13.82 3.27
C THR A 298 17.27 15.09 3.97
N ASN A 299 18.40 15.68 3.53
CA ASN A 299 18.89 16.94 4.06
C ASN A 299 17.95 18.10 3.74
N GLY A 300 17.46 18.16 2.49
CA GLY A 300 16.48 19.15 2.05
C GLY A 300 15.21 19.10 2.88
N TYR A 301 14.62 17.91 3.04
CA TYR A 301 13.39 17.68 3.79
C TYR A 301 13.48 18.14 5.24
N ASN A 302 14.57 17.79 5.93
CA ASN A 302 14.80 18.22 7.29
C ASN A 302 15.00 19.74 7.41
N SER A 303 15.72 20.36 6.47
CA SER A 303 15.89 21.82 6.40
C SER A 303 14.55 22.55 6.14
N GLY A 304 13.74 22.05 5.20
CA GLY A 304 12.42 22.58 4.89
C GLY A 304 11.46 22.51 6.08
N LYS A 305 11.44 21.37 6.79
CA LYS A 305 10.65 21.16 8.02
C LYS A 305 11.03 22.14 9.15
N ARG A 306 12.30 22.52 9.22
CA ARG A 306 12.83 23.48 10.20
C ARG A 306 12.80 24.93 9.70
N LYS A 307 12.34 25.19 8.48
CA LYS A 307 12.35 26.51 7.81
C LYS A 307 13.73 27.17 7.84
N ILE A 308 14.81 26.38 7.78
CA ILE A 308 16.18 26.90 7.72
C ILE A 308 16.37 27.50 6.31
N PRO A 309 16.95 28.69 6.14
CA PRO A 309 17.20 29.25 4.82
C PRO A 309 18.02 28.30 3.95
N VAL A 310 17.65 28.17 2.67
CA VAL A 310 18.36 27.33 1.69
C VAL A 310 19.81 27.79 1.62
N LYS A 311 20.73 26.94 2.06
CA LYS A 311 22.17 27.13 1.84
C LYS A 311 22.58 26.08 0.80
N PRO A 312 23.26 26.46 -0.30
CA PRO A 312 23.78 25.47 -1.24
C PRO A 312 24.71 24.52 -0.48
N LEU A 313 24.41 23.22 -0.54
CA LEU A 313 25.27 22.19 0.01
C LEU A 313 26.27 21.77 -1.08
N ALA A 314 27.56 21.95 -0.78
CA ALA A 314 28.75 21.68 -1.58
C ALA A 314 29.10 22.70 -2.69
N THR A 315 30.02 23.63 -2.38
CA THR A 315 30.75 24.45 -3.39
C THR A 315 32.18 23.98 -3.66
N SER A 316 32.74 23.04 -2.90
CA SER A 316 34.03 22.41 -3.21
C SER A 316 34.29 21.25 -2.27
N ALA A 317 34.96 20.21 -2.78
CA ALA A 317 35.46 19.09 -2.00
C ALA A 317 36.55 19.55 -1.03
N ASP A 318 36.33 19.32 0.25
CA ASP A 318 37.29 19.10 1.34
C ASP A 318 36.40 18.85 2.59
N ASP A 319 36.51 17.77 3.38
CA ASP A 319 37.65 16.97 3.76
C ASP A 319 37.27 15.51 4.13
N SER A 320 38.21 14.60 3.86
CA SER A 320 38.33 13.22 4.39
C SER A 320 37.28 12.15 4.00
N SER A 321 37.31 11.64 2.75
CA SER A 321 37.17 10.19 2.43
C SER A 321 36.83 9.84 0.96
N GLY A 322 36.76 10.77 0.01
CA GLY A 322 36.66 10.38 -1.40
C GLY A 322 36.13 11.49 -2.30
N LYS A 323 36.72 11.62 -3.50
CA LYS A 323 36.33 12.64 -4.49
C LYS A 323 34.90 12.38 -4.99
N MET A 324 33.94 13.23 -4.62
CA MET A 324 32.62 13.28 -5.28
C MET A 324 32.78 13.81 -6.72
N THR A 325 32.16 13.16 -7.70
CA THR A 325 32.11 13.65 -9.09
C THR A 325 31.14 14.83 -9.21
N GLN A 326 31.29 15.67 -10.25
CA GLN A 326 30.35 16.78 -10.50
C GLN A 326 28.90 16.28 -10.70
N THR A 327 28.72 15.08 -11.26
CA THR A 327 27.43 14.39 -11.40
C THR A 327 26.80 14.10 -10.04
N ASN A 328 27.59 13.72 -9.05
CA ASN A 328 27.11 13.43 -7.69
C ASN A 328 26.70 14.73 -6.98
N ILE A 329 27.47 15.81 -7.14
CA ILE A 329 27.12 17.14 -6.60
C ILE A 329 25.79 17.63 -7.18
N ASN A 330 25.59 17.47 -8.49
CA ASN A 330 24.33 17.84 -9.13
C ASN A 330 23.17 17.00 -8.57
N SER A 331 23.37 15.69 -8.40
CA SER A 331 22.36 14.77 -7.84
C SER A 331 21.97 15.12 -6.40
N VAL A 332 22.94 15.45 -5.53
CA VAL A 332 22.69 15.97 -4.16
C VAL A 332 21.87 17.25 -4.22
N ASN A 333 22.23 18.19 -5.11
CA ASN A 333 21.56 19.49 -5.19
C ASN A 333 20.11 19.38 -5.68
N VAL A 334 19.85 18.52 -6.67
CA VAL A 334 18.49 18.24 -7.13
C VAL A 334 17.67 17.61 -6.00
N GLY A 335 18.22 16.58 -5.34
CA GLY A 335 17.58 15.96 -4.19
C GLY A 335 17.22 16.98 -3.09
N TYR A 336 18.19 17.82 -2.71
CA TYR A 336 18.00 18.84 -1.68
C TYR A 336 16.88 19.84 -2.02
N ALA A 337 16.82 20.31 -3.27
CA ALA A 337 15.78 21.25 -3.70
C ALA A 337 14.37 20.63 -3.61
N VAL A 338 14.23 19.38 -4.05
CA VAL A 338 12.94 18.65 -3.98
C VAL A 338 12.56 18.41 -2.52
N GLY A 339 13.47 17.83 -1.73
CA GLY A 339 13.21 17.55 -0.31
C GLY A 339 12.85 18.82 0.47
N TYR A 340 13.50 19.95 0.22
CA TYR A 340 13.22 21.21 0.91
C TYR A 340 11.79 21.71 0.67
N LYS A 341 11.30 21.59 -0.56
CA LYS A 341 9.92 21.96 -0.92
C LYS A 341 8.92 21.10 -0.15
N ASP A 342 9.16 19.78 -0.10
CA ASP A 342 8.28 18.82 0.55
C ASP A 342 8.30 19.01 2.08
N GLY A 343 9.49 19.20 2.66
CA GLY A 343 9.66 19.48 4.09
C GLY A 343 8.96 20.78 4.53
N LYS A 344 8.94 21.81 3.68
CA LYS A 344 8.22 23.08 3.97
C LYS A 344 6.70 22.89 3.98
N GLY A 345 6.18 21.94 3.18
CA GLY A 345 4.75 21.58 3.14
C GLY A 345 4.31 20.67 4.29
N HIS A 346 5.24 20.08 5.03
CA HIS A 346 4.93 19.15 6.11
C HIS A 346 4.23 19.84 7.30
N LYS A 347 2.93 19.61 7.44
CA LYS A 347 2.15 20.03 8.62
C LYS A 347 2.54 19.13 9.80
N ARG A 348 3.17 19.69 10.84
CA ARG A 348 3.34 18.99 12.12
C ARG A 348 1.96 18.53 12.59
N ARG A 349 1.74 17.22 12.77
CA ARG A 349 0.64 16.74 13.62
C ARG A 349 0.87 17.36 15.00
N GLN A 350 -0.02 18.26 15.42
CA GLN A 350 -0.13 18.57 16.84
C GLN A 350 -0.66 17.30 17.49
N CYS A 351 0.23 16.55 18.14
CA CYS A 351 -0.24 15.56 19.09
C CYS A 351 -0.83 16.36 20.25
N GLU A 352 -2.14 16.29 20.45
CA GLU A 352 -2.73 16.75 21.69
C GLU A 352 -2.00 16.02 22.82
N LYS A 353 -1.45 16.78 23.78
CA LYS A 353 -0.91 16.19 25.00
C LYS A 353 -2.10 15.62 25.75
N LEU A 354 -2.36 14.33 25.59
CA LEU A 354 -3.21 13.59 26.51
C LEU A 354 -2.56 13.67 27.89
N THR A 355 -3.20 14.39 28.79
CA THR A 355 -2.82 14.40 30.20
C THR A 355 -3.20 13.06 30.82
N TYR A 356 -2.38 12.59 31.76
CA TYR A 356 -2.46 11.26 32.38
C TYR A 356 -3.86 10.93 32.96
N GLU A 357 -4.65 11.95 33.30
CA GLU A 357 -6.01 11.83 33.81
C GLU A 357 -7.04 11.32 32.78
N ALA A 358 -6.77 11.46 31.48
CA ALA A 358 -7.66 11.01 30.41
C ALA A 358 -7.54 9.50 30.10
N LEU A 359 -6.54 8.81 30.65
CA LEU A 359 -6.29 7.38 30.41
C LEU A 359 -6.93 6.45 31.45
N ILE A 360 -7.62 6.99 32.47
CA ILE A 360 -8.17 6.21 33.60
C ILE A 360 -9.67 6.47 33.83
N LYS A 361 -10.43 6.82 32.78
CA LYS A 361 -11.89 6.77 32.75
C LYS A 361 -12.32 5.92 31.58
#